data_AF-A0AA43ZAW9-F1
#
_entry.id   AF-A0AA43ZAW9-F1
#
_cell.length_a   1.000
_cell.length_b   1.000
_cell.length_c   1.000
_cell.angle_alpha   90.00
_cell.angle_beta   90.00
_cell.angle_gamma   90.00
#
_symmetry.space_group_name_H-M   'P 1'
#
loop_
_entity.id
_entity.type
_entity.pdbx_description
1 polymer ?
#
loop_
_entity_poly.entity_id
_entity_poly.type
_entity_poly.pdbx_seq_one_letter_code
_entity_poly.pdbx_strand_id
1 'polypeptide(L)'
;MGLRLVGKDDADRGEAPVGARDVEAEARRRLSALGHERHRVRSLATGIDMPREVHIKHLQIMAIALALSSLESIPDDYRSDVYWPK
;
A
#
# COMPACT_ATOMS: atom_id res chain seq x y z
N MET A 1 -52.02 -16.71 -1.56
CA MET A 1 -51.25 -15.47 -1.77
C MET A 1 -49.99 -15.54 -0.92
N GLY A 2 -48.97 -16.26 -1.38
CA GLY A 2 -47.66 -16.35 -0.71
C GLY A 2 -46.64 -15.65 -1.59
N LEU A 3 -46.28 -14.42 -1.25
CA LEU A 3 -45.28 -13.66 -1.98
C LEU A 3 -43.89 -14.16 -1.58
N ARG A 4 -43.27 -14.84 -2.53
CA ARG A 4 -41.87 -15.24 -2.57
C ARG A 4 -41.04 -13.96 -2.66
N LEU A 5 -40.36 -13.58 -1.57
CA LEU A 5 -39.29 -12.58 -1.63
C LEU A 5 -38.06 -13.28 -2.22
N VAL A 6 -37.99 -13.25 -3.55
CA VAL A 6 -36.77 -13.58 -4.31
C VAL A 6 -35.71 -12.57 -3.91
N GLY A 7 -34.53 -13.10 -3.56
CA GLY A 7 -33.41 -12.39 -3.01
C GLY A 7 -33.00 -11.17 -3.83
N LYS A 8 -32.68 -10.11 -3.11
CA LYS A 8 -31.89 -8.98 -3.61
C LYS A 8 -30.94 -8.52 -2.51
N ASP A 9 -30.24 -9.47 -1.90
CA ASP A 9 -29.22 -9.19 -0.87
C ASP A 9 -27.78 -9.37 -1.40
N ASP A 10 -27.60 -9.48 -2.72
CA ASP A 10 -26.28 -9.68 -3.33
C ASP A 10 -25.71 -8.41 -4.00
N ALA A 11 -26.38 -7.25 -3.89
CA ALA A 11 -26.03 -6.05 -4.66
C ALA A 11 -25.48 -4.87 -3.83
N ASP A 12 -25.28 -5.04 -2.51
CA ASP A 12 -24.77 -3.98 -1.64
C ASP A 12 -23.67 -4.52 -0.72
N ARG A 13 -22.62 -5.09 -1.32
CA ARG A 13 -21.31 -5.13 -0.65
C ARG A 13 -20.57 -3.88 -1.09
N GLY A 14 -21.07 -2.72 -0.66
CA GLY A 14 -20.37 -1.44 -0.81
C GLY A 14 -18.91 -1.64 -0.42
N GLU A 15 -18.01 -1.30 -1.34
CA GLU A 15 -16.57 -1.48 -1.18
C GLU A 15 -16.16 -0.83 0.15
N ALA A 16 -15.62 -1.64 1.07
CA ALA A 16 -15.27 -1.13 2.39
C ALA A 16 -14.34 0.08 2.22
N PRO A 17 -14.53 1.15 3.02
CA PRO A 17 -13.71 2.35 2.89
C PRO A 17 -12.23 1.99 3.01
N VAL A 18 -11.39 2.63 2.18
CA VAL A 18 -9.94 2.40 2.17
C VAL A 18 -9.38 2.64 3.57
N GLY A 19 -8.68 1.64 4.10
CA GLY A 19 -8.10 1.69 5.44
C GLY A 19 -6.57 1.81 5.41
N ALA A 20 -5.99 2.10 6.58
CA ALA A 20 -4.53 2.15 6.75
C ALA A 20 -3.83 0.84 6.32
N ARG A 21 -4.51 -0.32 6.46
CA ARG A 21 -4.02 -1.62 5.99
C ARG A 21 -3.85 -1.68 4.47
N ASP A 22 -4.71 -1.00 3.71
CA ASP A 22 -4.63 -0.95 2.26
C ASP A 22 -3.44 -0.09 1.79
N VAL A 23 -3.17 1.00 2.51
CA VAL A 23 -1.98 1.85 2.32
C VAL A 23 -0.70 1.10 2.67
N GLU A 24 -0.68 0.38 3.79
CA GLU A 24 0.46 -0.44 4.20
C GLU A 24 0.74 -1.56 3.19
N ALA A 25 -0.31 -2.23 2.69
CA ALA A 25 -0.19 -3.25 1.66
C ALA A 25 0.42 -2.68 0.36
N GLU A 26 0.01 -1.49 -0.04
CA GLU A 26 0.56 -0.85 -1.25
C GLU A 26 2.00 -0.35 -1.05
N ALA A 27 2.33 0.18 0.13
CA ALA A 27 3.71 0.54 0.47
C ALA A 27 4.63 -0.69 0.38
N ARG A 28 4.20 -1.82 0.94
CA ARG A 28 4.92 -3.10 0.87
C ARG A 28 5.05 -3.61 -0.57
N ARG A 29 4.01 -3.46 -1.40
CA ARG A 29 4.07 -3.78 -2.84
C ARG A 29 5.15 -2.97 -3.54
N ARG A 30 5.18 -1.65 -3.33
CA ARG A 30 6.19 -0.75 -3.93
C ARG A 30 7.61 -1.04 -3.45
N LEU A 31 7.81 -1.30 -2.16
CA LEU A 31 9.11 -1.71 -1.61
C LEU A 31 9.62 -3.03 -2.21
N SER A 32 8.70 -3.96 -2.48
CA SER A 32 9.03 -5.23 -3.14
C SER A 32 9.47 -5.00 -4.59
N ALA A 33 8.78 -4.12 -5.33
CA ALA A 33 9.15 -3.75 -6.69
C ALA A 33 10.51 -3.04 -6.75
N LEU A 34 10.84 -2.22 -5.75
CA LEU A 34 12.15 -1.58 -5.59
C LEU A 34 13.27 -2.60 -5.29
N GLY A 35 12.94 -3.85 -4.96
CA GLY A 35 13.92 -4.87 -4.58
C GLY A 35 14.62 -4.56 -3.25
N HIS A 36 14.01 -3.72 -2.40
CA HIS A 36 14.59 -3.27 -1.14
C HIS A 36 15.09 -4.44 -0.28
N GLU A 37 14.28 -5.49 -0.15
CA GLU A 37 14.62 -6.66 0.66
C GLU A 37 15.88 -7.38 0.14
N ARG A 38 16.01 -7.53 -1.18
CA ARG A 38 17.21 -8.14 -1.78
C ARG A 38 18.45 -7.31 -1.49
N HIS A 39 18.34 -5.99 -1.58
CA HIS A 39 19.46 -5.10 -1.25
C HIS A 39 19.82 -5.14 0.23
N ARG A 40 18.82 -5.25 1.12
CA ARG A 40 19.00 -5.36 2.57
C ARG A 40 19.72 -6.66 2.93
N VAL A 41 19.24 -7.79 2.43
CA VAL A 41 19.87 -9.11 2.65
C VAL A 41 21.31 -9.12 2.14
N ARG A 42 21.54 -8.58 0.93
CA ARG A 42 22.91 -8.47 0.39
C ARG A 42 23.80 -7.63 1.28
N SER A 43 23.32 -6.47 1.73
CA SER A 43 24.09 -5.59 2.61
C SER A 43 24.45 -6.26 3.93
N LEU A 44 23.53 -7.01 4.54
CA LEU A 44 23.81 -7.81 5.74
C LEU A 44 24.81 -8.93 5.49
N ALA A 45 24.75 -9.59 4.33
CA ALA A 45 25.62 -10.72 4.01
C ALA A 45 27.05 -10.29 3.61
N THR A 46 27.18 -9.15 2.92
CA THR A 46 28.46 -8.73 2.32
C THR A 46 29.09 -7.51 2.99
N GLY A 47 28.37 -6.83 3.89
CA GLY A 47 28.78 -5.55 4.46
C GLY A 47 28.82 -4.39 3.45
N ILE A 48 28.32 -4.60 2.22
CA ILE A 48 28.29 -3.56 1.18
C ILE A 48 26.96 -2.82 1.30
N ASP A 49 27.04 -1.51 1.49
CA ASP A 49 25.86 -0.68 1.68
C ASP A 49 24.85 -0.80 0.53
N MET A 50 23.58 -0.61 0.91
CA MET A 50 22.48 -0.47 -0.04
C MET A 50 22.73 0.73 -0.95
N PRO A 51 22.42 0.65 -2.26
CA PRO A 51 22.48 1.81 -3.14
C PRO A 51 21.67 2.96 -2.54
N ARG A 52 22.27 4.15 -2.48
CA ARG A 52 21.68 5.34 -1.83
C ARG A 52 20.27 5.64 -2.32
N GLU A 53 20.04 5.54 -3.63
CA GLU A 53 18.72 5.77 -4.23
C GLU A 53 17.64 4.80 -3.74
N VAL A 54 17.98 3.53 -3.57
CA VAL A 54 17.08 2.51 -3.02
C VAL A 54 16.74 2.83 -1.56
N HIS A 55 17.72 3.26 -0.78
CA HIS A 55 17.51 3.66 0.61
C HIS A 55 16.61 4.90 0.72
N ILE A 56 16.87 5.94 -0.08
CA ILE A 56 16.06 7.16 -0.11
C ILE A 56 14.61 6.85 -0.51
N LYS A 57 14.40 6.07 -1.59
CA LYS A 57 13.06 5.67 -2.03
C LYS A 57 12.31 4.87 -0.96
N HIS A 58 13.01 3.99 -0.23
CA HIS A 58 12.41 3.28 0.89
C HIS A 58 11.88 4.23 1.98
N LEU A 59 12.70 5.21 2.39
CA LEU A 59 12.30 6.20 3.39
C LEU A 59 11.11 7.03 2.91
N GLN A 60 11.10 7.46 1.65
CA GLN A 60 9.99 8.21 1.05
C GLN A 60 8.69 7.39 1.07
N ILE A 61 8.74 6.12 0.63
CA ILE A 61 7.57 5.24 0.63
C ILE A 61 7.01 5.07 2.05
N MET A 62 7.86 4.89 3.06
CA MET A 62 7.41 4.76 4.45
C MET A 62 6.81 6.05 4.99
N ALA A 63 7.41 7.21 4.67
CA ALA A 63 6.88 8.51 5.08
C ALA A 63 5.52 8.80 4.45
N ILE A 64 5.33 8.50 3.17
CA ILE A 64 4.05 8.67 2.47
C ILE A 64 2.99 7.72 3.04
N ALA A 65 3.36 6.45 3.29
CA ALA A 65 2.43 5.49 3.87
C ALA A 65 1.93 5.93 5.25
N LEU A 66 2.83 6.46 6.08
CA LEU A 66 2.48 7.03 7.38
C LEU A 66 1.56 8.25 7.23
N ALA A 67 1.90 9.17 6.32
CA ALA A 67 1.11 10.37 6.09
C ALA A 67 -0.32 10.03 5.61
N LEU A 68 -0.45 9.17 4.60
CA LEU A 68 -1.75 8.72 4.08
C LEU A 68 -2.56 8.01 5.17
N SER A 69 -1.92 7.13 5.94
CA SER A 69 -2.59 6.39 7.03
C SER A 69 -3.02 7.27 8.20
N SER A 70 -2.50 8.50 8.30
CA SER A 70 -2.85 9.47 9.34
C SER A 70 -4.00 10.40 8.96
N LEU A 71 -4.48 10.34 7.72
CA LEU A 71 -5.64 11.11 7.27
C LEU A 71 -6.92 10.56 7.89
N GLU A 72 -7.85 11.47 8.23
CA GLU A 72 -9.19 11.10 8.72
C GLU A 72 -9.96 10.26 7.69
N SER A 73 -9.76 10.55 6.40
CA SER A 73 -10.26 9.76 5.27
C SER A 73 -9.14 9.57 4.26
N ILE A 74 -8.85 8.32 3.91
CA ILE A 74 -7.86 7.98 2.89
C ILE A 74 -8.48 8.20 1.49
N PRO A 75 -7.77 8.86 0.55
CA PRO A 75 -8.26 9.00 -0.83
C PRO A 75 -8.46 7.65 -1.53
N ASP A 76 -9.53 7.52 -2.32
CA ASP A 76 -9.79 6.30 -3.10
C ASP A 76 -8.67 6.02 -4.14
N ASP A 77 -8.01 7.09 -4.61
CA ASP A 77 -6.91 7.04 -5.56
C ASP A 77 -5.53 6.96 -4.88
N TYR A 78 -5.45 6.53 -3.61
CA TYR A 78 -4.19 6.46 -2.85
C TYR A 78 -3.07 5.67 -3.54
N ARG A 79 -3.38 4.80 -4.51
CA ARG A 79 -2.40 4.05 -5.32
C ARG A 79 -1.77 4.87 -6.45
N SER A 80 -2.27 6.08 -6.71
CA SER A 80 -1.79 6.97 -7.78
C SER A 80 -0.34 7.36 -7.57
N ASP A 81 0.47 7.31 -8.63
CA ASP A 81 1.89 7.70 -8.59
C ASP A 81 2.10 9.21 -8.34
N VAL A 82 1.03 9.99 -8.20
CA VAL A 82 1.08 11.37 -7.67
C VAL A 82 1.55 11.38 -6.22
N TYR A 83 1.18 10.36 -5.43
CA TYR A 83 1.56 10.26 -4.02
C TYR A 83 2.92 9.59 -3.80
N TRP A 84 3.38 8.75 -4.73
CA TRP A 84 4.52 7.85 -4.53
C TRP A 84 5.74 8.23 -5.37
N PRO A 85 6.96 7.95 -4.91
CA PRO A 85 8.16 8.20 -5.70
C PRO A 85 8.24 7.25 -6.92
N LYS A 86 8.71 7.79 -8.04
CA LYS A 86 9.04 7.04 -9.27
C LYS A 86 10.41 6.39 -9.16
#